data_AF-A0A1Y1Q5N3-F1
#
_entry.id   AF-A0A1Y1Q5N3-F1
#
_cell.length_a   1.000
_cell.length_b   1.000
_cell.length_c   1.000
_cell.angle_alpha   90.00
_cell.angle_beta   90.00
_cell.angle_gamma   90.00
#
_symmetry.space_group_name_H-M   'P 1'
#
loop_
_entity.id
_entity.type
_entity.pdbx_description
1 polymer ?
#
loop_
_entity_poly.entity_id
_entity_poly.type
_entity_poly.pdbx_seq_one_letter_code
_entity_poly.pdbx_strand_id
1 'polypeptide(L)'
;MALLDSGAQYSVVGEEIYAALSQTFQPTGDIIKMSTRRGLIKGVLERIEIRLVADVGEDLNLETTFFISEEWTGPTVLGFSTLSQMRMALDPFYPNPAAEPGRIFFGSVVGN
;
A
#
# COMPACT_ATOMS: atom_id res chain seq x y z
N MET A 1 6.98 6.98 -2.11
CA MET A 1 6.12 7.26 -0.93
C MET A 1 4.75 6.63 -1.13
N ALA A 2 4.08 6.18 -0.07
CA ALA A 2 2.73 5.62 -0.13
C ALA A 2 1.77 6.34 0.83
N LEU A 3 0.49 6.41 0.47
CA LEU A 3 -0.58 6.91 1.31
C LEU A 3 -1.18 5.75 2.13
N LEU A 4 -1.27 5.90 3.46
CA LEU A 4 -1.99 4.96 4.30
C LEU A 4 -3.47 5.39 4.35
N ASP A 5 -4.38 4.57 3.82
CA ASP A 5 -5.80 4.90 3.73
C ASP A 5 -6.68 3.73 4.21
N SER A 6 -7.11 3.81 5.46
CA SER A 6 -8.03 2.81 6.05
C SER A 6 -9.43 2.83 5.44
N GLY A 7 -9.80 3.88 4.69
CA GLY A 7 -11.07 3.97 3.96
C GLY A 7 -11.03 3.28 2.59
N ALA A 8 -9.84 3.01 2.04
CA ALA A 8 -9.68 2.25 0.82
C ALA A 8 -9.68 0.75 1.14
N GLN A 9 -10.61 -0.02 0.55
CA GLN A 9 -10.68 -1.47 0.78
C GLN A 9 -9.40 -2.19 0.35
N TYR A 10 -8.92 -1.90 -0.86
CA TYR A 10 -7.72 -2.48 -1.45
C TYR A 10 -6.57 -1.49 -1.48
N SER A 11 -5.36 -2.02 -1.44
CA SER A 11 -4.18 -1.23 -1.81
C SER A 11 -4.15 -0.99 -3.31
N VAL A 12 -3.56 0.12 -3.74
CA VAL A 12 -3.51 0.52 -5.16
C VAL A 12 -2.08 0.83 -5.55
N VAL A 13 -1.65 0.28 -6.68
CA VAL A 13 -0.34 0.59 -7.27
C VAL A 13 -0.37 2.01 -7.84
N GLY A 14 0.54 2.88 -7.40
CA GLY A 14 0.66 4.24 -7.93
C GLY A 14 1.28 4.27 -9.33
N GLU A 15 1.11 5.39 -10.02
CA GLU A 15 1.56 5.58 -11.42
C GLU A 15 3.03 5.21 -11.66
N GLU A 16 3.94 5.64 -10.78
CA GLU A 16 5.37 5.36 -10.89
C GLU A 16 5.67 3.86 -10.83
N ILE A 17 5.06 3.15 -9.88
CA ILE A 17 5.23 1.71 -9.74
C ILE A 17 4.55 0.98 -10.90
N TYR A 18 3.38 1.46 -11.35
CA TYR A 18 2.71 0.89 -12.52
C TYR A 18 3.57 0.99 -13.78
N ALA A 19 4.22 2.13 -14.01
CA ALA A 19 5.12 2.31 -15.15
C ALA A 19 6.31 1.33 -15.11
N ALA A 20 6.87 1.07 -13.93
CA ALA A 20 7.93 0.08 -13.75
C ALA A 20 7.43 -1.36 -13.93
N LEU A 21 6.25 -1.68 -13.38
CA LEU A 21 5.65 -3.01 -13.46
C LEU A 21 5.19 -3.36 -14.87
N SER A 22 4.58 -2.43 -15.60
CA SER A 22 3.94 -2.69 -16.91
C SER A 22 4.87 -3.26 -17.97
N GLN A 23 6.19 -3.15 -17.79
CA GLN A 23 7.19 -3.75 -18.68
C GLN A 23 7.34 -5.27 -18.49
N THR A 24 6.96 -5.80 -17.34
CA THR A 24 7.22 -7.20 -16.93
C THR A 24 6.00 -7.90 -16.34
N PHE A 25 5.02 -7.14 -15.88
CA PHE A 25 3.83 -7.61 -15.21
C PHE A 25 2.77 -8.02 -16.23
N GLN A 26 2.35 -9.28 -16.16
CA GLN A 26 1.20 -9.80 -16.89
C GLN A 26 0.06 -10.06 -15.89
N PRO A 27 -1.01 -9.24 -15.91
CA PRO A 27 -2.21 -9.51 -15.12
C PRO A 27 -2.73 -10.93 -15.35
N THR A 28 -3.02 -11.63 -14.27
CA THR A 28 -3.60 -12.98 -14.28
C THR A 28 -5.04 -13.00 -13.79
N GLY A 29 -5.47 -11.98 -13.05
CA GLY A 29 -6.83 -11.85 -12.52
C GLY A 29 -7.85 -11.34 -13.53
N ASP A 30 -9.13 -11.50 -13.18
CA ASP A 30 -10.24 -10.92 -13.92
C ASP A 30 -10.26 -9.40 -13.82
N ILE A 31 -10.70 -8.74 -14.90
CA ILE A 31 -10.92 -7.29 -14.90
C ILE A 31 -12.14 -6.97 -14.04
N ILE A 32 -11.92 -6.20 -12.98
CA ILE A 32 -12.97 -5.65 -12.12
C ILE A 32 -13.09 -4.13 -12.28
N LYS A 33 -14.17 -3.56 -11.74
CA LYS A 33 -14.37 -2.11 -11.65
C LYS A 33 -14.30 -1.68 -10.19
N MET A 34 -13.56 -0.60 -9.92
CA MET A 34 -13.48 0.01 -8.60
C MET A 34 -14.01 1.44 -8.66
N SER A 35 -14.87 1.80 -7.69
CA SER A 35 -15.36 3.16 -7.54
C SER A 35 -14.33 3.99 -6.76
N THR A 36 -13.98 5.15 -7.29
CA THR A 36 -13.06 6.11 -6.67
C THR A 36 -13.70 7.50 -6.64
N ARG A 37 -13.08 8.44 -5.92
CA ARG A 37 -13.49 9.86 -5.95
C ARG A 37 -13.44 10.50 -7.35
N ARG A 38 -12.75 9.87 -8.31
CA ARG A 38 -12.61 10.33 -9.70
C ARG A 38 -13.55 9.60 -10.67
N GLY A 39 -14.38 8.68 -10.18
CA GLY A 39 -15.24 7.84 -10.99
C GLY A 39 -14.88 6.36 -10.91
N LEU A 40 -15.50 5.57 -11.79
CA LEU A 40 -15.23 4.13 -11.93
C LEU A 40 -13.99 3.93 -12.81
N ILE A 41 -13.05 3.13 -12.33
CA ILE A 41 -11.86 2.70 -13.09
C ILE A 41 -11.81 1.17 -13.20
N LYS A 42 -11.16 0.66 -14.25
CA LYS A 42 -10.97 -0.77 -14.47
C LYS A 42 -9.56 -1.20 -14.10
N GLY A 43 -9.44 -2.41 -13.60
CA GLY A 43 -8.16 -3.00 -13.25
C GLY A 43 -8.30 -4.43 -12.81
N VAL A 44 -7.24 -4.99 -12.26
CA VAL A 44 -7.20 -6.37 -11.76
C VAL A 44 -6.84 -6.38 -10.28
N LEU A 45 -7.28 -7.41 -9.56
CA LEU A 45 -6.79 -7.70 -8.21
C LEU A 45 -5.71 -8.76 -8.29
N GLU A 46 -4.55 -8.42 -7.73
CA GLU A 46 -3.35 -9.24 -7.84
C GLU A 46 -2.73 -9.40 -6.47
N ARG A 47 -2.28 -10.62 -6.20
CA ARG A 47 -1.58 -10.93 -4.95
C ARG A 47 -0.10 -10.67 -5.15
N ILE A 48 0.44 -9.73 -4.39
CA ILE A 48 1.78 -9.18 -4.57
C ILE A 48 2.52 -9.26 -3.24
N GLU A 49 3.76 -9.72 -3.28
CA GLU A 49 4.70 -9.57 -2.17
C GLU A 49 5.25 -8.14 -2.17
N ILE A 50 5.07 -7.44 -1.06
CA ILE A 50 5.64 -6.11 -0.83
C ILE A 50 6.66 -6.17 0.30
N ARG A 51 7.67 -5.31 0.21
CA ARG A 51 8.63 -5.06 1.28
C ARG A 51 8.49 -3.62 1.77
N LEU A 52 8.20 -3.47 3.06
CA LEU A 52 8.29 -2.20 3.75
C LEU A 52 9.70 -2.08 4.33
N VAL A 53 10.49 -1.19 3.73
CA VAL A 53 11.88 -0.97 4.12
C VAL A 53 11.92 -0.13 5.39
N ALA A 54 12.66 -0.59 6.41
CA ALA A 54 12.80 0.08 7.68
C ALA A 54 14.13 0.85 7.75
N ASP A 55 14.08 2.12 8.13
CA ASP A 55 15.30 2.89 8.43
C ASP A 55 15.98 2.38 9.73
N VAL A 56 15.19 1.81 10.64
CA VAL A 56 15.62 1.23 11.92
C VAL A 56 14.87 -0.08 12.17
N GLY A 57 15.61 -1.15 12.46
CA GLY A 57 15.05 -2.48 12.71
C GLY A 57 15.10 -3.37 11.48
N GLU A 58 14.10 -4.24 11.34
CA GLU A 58 14.00 -5.22 10.25
C GLU A 58 12.91 -4.80 9.25
N ASP A 59 13.18 -5.04 7.97
CA ASP A 59 12.19 -4.89 6.91
C ASP A 59 11.01 -5.84 7.13
N LEU A 60 9.81 -5.39 6.77
CA LEU A 60 8.60 -6.20 6.82
C LEU A 60 8.20 -6.66 5.41
N ASN A 61 8.21 -7.97 5.17
CA ASN A 61 7.68 -8.56 3.93
C ASN A 61 6.24 -9.04 4.16
N LEU A 62 5.35 -8.74 3.23
CA LEU A 62 3.92 -9.07 3.30
C LEU A 62 3.41 -9.51 1.93
N GLU A 63 2.59 -10.54 1.90
CA GLU A 63 1.87 -10.96 0.69
C GLU A 63 0.42 -10.47 0.77
N THR A 64 0.05 -9.48 -0.03
CA THR A 64 -1.25 -8.81 0.06
C THR A 64 -1.86 -8.55 -1.31
N THR A 65 -3.14 -8.19 -1.34
CA THR A 65 -3.87 -7.89 -2.57
C THR A 65 -3.80 -6.42 -2.93
N PHE A 66 -3.36 -6.13 -4.15
CA PHE A 66 -3.38 -4.82 -4.77
C PHE A 66 -4.34 -4.78 -5.94
N PHE A 67 -5.04 -3.66 -6.08
CA PHE A 67 -5.70 -3.26 -7.31
C PHE A 67 -4.69 -2.57 -8.23
N ILE A 68 -4.54 -3.10 -9.44
CA ILE A 68 -3.64 -2.58 -10.47
C ILE A 68 -4.49 -2.04 -11.63
N SER A 69 -4.28 -0.78 -12.01
CA SER A 69 -5.06 -0.09 -13.03
C SER A 69 -4.21 0.99 -13.72
N GLU A 70 -4.16 0.97 -15.06
CA GLU A 70 -3.55 2.06 -15.84
C GLU A 70 -4.29 3.39 -15.69
N GLU A 71 -5.58 3.36 -15.35
CA GLU A 71 -6.40 4.56 -15.17
C GLU A 71 -6.09 5.29 -13.84
N TRP A 72 -5.31 4.66 -12.93
CA TRP A 72 -4.96 5.26 -11.64
C TRP A 72 -3.69 6.10 -11.74
N THR A 73 -3.88 7.43 -11.80
CA THR A 73 -2.80 8.43 -11.79
C THR A 73 -2.53 9.00 -10.40
N GLY A 74 -2.84 8.22 -9.35
CA GLY A 74 -2.65 8.62 -7.95
C GLY A 74 -1.35 8.04 -7.35
N PRO A 75 -1.07 8.37 -6.08
CA PRO A 75 0.03 7.74 -5.36
C PRO A 75 -0.26 6.26 -5.11
N THR A 76 0.77 5.50 -4.73
CA THR A 76 0.56 4.18 -4.14
C THR A 76 -0.24 4.32 -2.85
N VAL A 77 -1.29 3.51 -2.70
CA VAL A 77 -2.15 3.50 -1.51
C VAL A 77 -2.00 2.16 -0.82
N LEU A 78 -1.74 2.16 0.49
CA LEU A 78 -1.89 0.99 1.35
C LEU A 78 -3.28 1.05 1.97
N GLY A 79 -4.18 0.24 1.42
CA GLY A 79 -5.58 0.14 1.84
C GLY A 79 -5.76 -0.82 3.02
N PHE A 80 -6.97 -0.87 3.55
CA PHE A 80 -7.36 -1.66 4.72
C PHE A 80 -6.97 -3.14 4.63
N SER A 81 -7.09 -3.78 3.46
CA SER A 81 -6.68 -5.20 3.26
C SER A 81 -5.21 -5.45 3.58
N THR A 82 -4.34 -4.47 3.36
CA THR A 82 -2.91 -4.54 3.68
C THR A 82 -2.65 -4.04 5.10
N LEU A 83 -3.26 -2.91 5.48
CA LEU A 83 -3.08 -2.32 6.81
C LEU A 83 -3.50 -3.27 7.93
N SER A 84 -4.56 -4.07 7.73
CA SER A 84 -5.05 -5.05 8.69
C SER A 84 -4.11 -6.25 8.92
N GLN A 85 -3.12 -6.45 8.04
CA GLN A 85 -2.09 -7.48 8.20
C GLN A 85 -0.87 -6.97 8.98
N MET A 86 -0.89 -5.70 9.40
CA MET A 86 0.21 -5.05 10.10
C MET A 86 -0.25 -4.53 11.44
N ARG A 87 0.64 -4.63 12.43
CA ARG A 87 0.55 -3.80 13.64
C ARG A 87 1.26 -2.50 13.35
N MET A 88 0.60 -1.38 13.54
CA MET A 88 1.19 -0.06 13.36
C MET A 88 1.11 0.73 14.66
N ALA A 89 2.16 1.52 14.94
CA ALA A 89 2.15 2.52 15.99
C ALA A 89 2.74 3.82 15.46
N LEU A 90 2.13 4.93 15.87
CA LEU A 90 2.66 6.27 15.63
C LEU A 90 3.56 6.65 16.80
N ASP A 91 4.65 7.34 16.52
CA ASP A 91 5.46 7.94 17.58
C ASP A 91 4.59 8.89 18.44
N PRO A 92 4.41 8.62 19.74
CA PRO A 92 3.58 9.44 20.61
C PRO A 92 4.13 10.86 20.82
N PHE A 93 5.41 11.09 20.48
CA PHE A 93 6.04 12.39 20.60
C PHE A 93 5.90 13.24 19.32
N TYR A 94 5.15 12.79 18.31
CA TYR A 94 4.89 13.59 17.10
C TYR A 94 3.58 14.40 17.18
N PRO A 95 3.54 15.66 16.69
CA PRO A 95 4.67 16.46 16.22
C PRO A 95 5.38 17.14 17.39
N ASN A 96 6.66 16.83 17.59
CA ASN A 96 7.54 17.61 18.45
C ASN A 96 8.39 18.53 17.56
N PRO A 97 8.18 19.86 17.61
CA PRO A 97 8.92 20.82 16.78
C PRO A 97 10.43 20.88 17.06
N ALA A 98 10.92 20.21 18.10
CA ALA A 98 12.34 20.08 18.45
C ALA A 98 12.90 18.66 18.25
N ALA A 99 12.13 17.69 17.74
CA ALA A 99 12.57 16.31 17.51
C ALA A 99 12.69 15.97 16.01
N GLU A 100 13.32 14.83 15.73
CA GLU A 100 13.33 14.19 14.41
C GLU A 100 11.89 14.03 13.84
N PRO A 101 11.74 13.92 12.50
CA PRO A 101 10.43 13.65 11.89
C PRO A 101 9.76 12.44 12.55
N GLY A 102 8.44 12.55 12.76
CA GLY A 102 7.66 11.51 13.42
C GLY A 102 7.80 10.17 12.72
N ARG A 103 8.05 9.13 13.51
CA ARG A 103 8.27 7.78 13.00
C ARG A 103 6.97 6.98 12.99
N ILE A 104 6.85 6.09 12.01
CA ILE A 104 5.82 5.06 11.96
C ILE A 104 6.54 3.73 12.25
N PHE A 105 6.08 3.03 13.28
CA PHE A 105 6.54 1.68 13.59
C PHE A 105 5.55 0.68 13.00
N PHE A 106 6.07 -0.40 12.42
CA PHE A 106 5.26 -1.46 11.85
C PHE A 106 5.84 -2.84 12.19
N GLY A 107 4.98 -3.86 12.19
CA GLY A 107 5.35 -5.25 12.37
C GLY A 107 4.26 -6.18 11.86
N SER A 108 4.60 -7.46 11.67
CA SER A 108 3.62 -8.46 11.22
C SER A 108 2.56 -8.73 12.29
N VAL A 109 1.35 -9.04 11.85
CA VAL A 109 0.38 -9.73 12.71
C VAL A 109 0.80 -11.20 12.73
N VAL A 110 1.59 -11.62 13.73
CA VAL A 110 1.85 -13.05 13.97
C VAL A 110 0.51 -13.70 14.32
N GLY A 111 0.07 -14.67 13.52
CA GLY A 111 -1.11 -15.47 13.82
C GLY A 111 -0.92 -16.21 15.13
N ASN A 112 -1.94 -16.15 16.00
CA ASN A 112 -2.03 -17.02 17.18
C ASN A 112 -2.27 -18.48 16.76
#